data_AF-A0A7R9ZJA9-F1
#
_entry.id   AF-A0A7R9ZJA9-F1
#
_cell.length_a   1.000
_cell.length_b   1.000
_cell.length_c   1.000
_cell.angle_alpha   90.00
_cell.angle_beta   90.00
_cell.angle_gamma   90.00
#
_symmetry.space_group_name_H-M   'P 1'
#
loop_
_entity.id
_entity.type
_entity.pdbx_description
1 polymer ?
#
loop_
_entity_poly.entity_id
_entity_poly.type
_entity_poly.pdbx_seq_one_letter_code
_entity_poly.pdbx_strand_id
1 'polypeptide(L)'
;MTMFLPSLLRSATSTSRSTIRSKLPQITPLRFQSTSQGSLVLRRLQDALEEYRSANYSRELPSRFKKDIVIAAQTFSAGTVASSVVVTHGLNQVLENINLQDKVSAQDVDVLFAELGEGTGAIPVDVMMEIL
;
A
#
# COMPACT_ATOMS: atom_id res chain seq x y z
N MET A 1 18.27 -26.29 -68.79
CA MET A 1 18.84 -24.95 -68.57
C MET A 1 18.71 -24.63 -67.10
N THR A 2 19.81 -24.77 -66.34
CA THR A 2 20.49 -23.66 -65.61
C THR A 2 19.63 -23.06 -64.50
N MET A 3 20.03 -22.92 -63.23
CA MET A 3 21.36 -22.92 -62.63
C MET A 3 21.22 -22.99 -61.10
N PHE A 4 22.30 -23.42 -60.47
CA PHE A 4 22.56 -23.54 -59.03
C PHE A 4 22.96 -22.17 -58.41
N LEU A 5 22.76 -22.03 -57.08
CA LEU A 5 23.50 -21.16 -56.09
C LEU A 5 23.18 -19.64 -56.03
N PRO A 6 23.64 -18.88 -54.99
CA PRO A 6 23.69 -19.15 -53.54
C PRO A 6 23.36 -17.93 -52.64
N SER A 7 23.32 -18.21 -51.32
CA SER A 7 23.87 -17.42 -50.21
C SER A 7 23.29 -16.07 -49.76
N LEU A 8 23.00 -16.06 -48.45
CA LEU A 8 23.34 -15.06 -47.44
C LEU A 8 22.78 -13.65 -47.65
N LEU A 9 21.86 -13.24 -46.77
CA LEU A 9 22.12 -12.06 -45.95
C LEU A 9 21.38 -12.16 -44.61
N ARG A 10 22.17 -12.43 -43.58
CA ARG A 10 21.87 -12.26 -42.17
C ARG A 10 21.67 -10.76 -41.94
N SER A 11 20.45 -10.33 -41.61
CA SER A 11 20.22 -8.98 -41.09
C SER A 11 19.96 -9.08 -39.60
N ALA A 12 21.03 -8.86 -38.83
CA ALA A 12 20.95 -8.65 -37.39
C ALA A 12 20.54 -7.20 -37.14
N THR A 13 19.25 -6.95 -36.90
CA THR A 13 18.80 -5.63 -36.44
C THR A 13 18.77 -5.62 -34.92
N SER A 14 19.87 -5.13 -34.35
CA SER A 14 19.99 -4.39 -33.09
C SER A 14 18.73 -4.30 -32.22
N THR A 15 18.62 -5.18 -31.23
CA THR A 15 17.78 -4.95 -30.05
C THR A 15 18.38 -3.80 -29.24
N SER A 16 17.93 -2.57 -29.53
CA SER A 16 18.19 -1.41 -28.68
C SER A 16 17.46 -1.59 -27.35
N ARG A 17 18.14 -2.19 -26.36
CA ARG A 17 17.74 -2.09 -24.95
C ARG A 17 18.00 -0.66 -24.49
N SER A 18 17.00 0.19 -24.69
CA SER A 18 16.88 1.43 -23.93
C SER A 18 16.65 1.06 -22.48
N THR A 19 17.73 1.12 -21.70
CA THR A 19 17.66 1.11 -20.24
C THR A 19 16.98 2.40 -19.82
N ILE A 20 15.64 2.37 -19.77
CA ILE A 20 14.85 3.38 -19.08
C ILE A 20 15.24 3.26 -17.62
N ARG A 21 16.22 4.07 -17.22
CA ARG A 21 16.58 4.34 -15.83
C ARG A 21 15.41 5.12 -15.25
N SER A 22 14.33 4.41 -14.92
CA SER A 22 13.27 4.95 -14.07
C SER A 22 13.95 5.43 -12.79
N LYS A 23 13.89 6.74 -12.56
CA LYS A 23 14.17 7.33 -11.25
C LYS A 23 13.47 6.46 -10.22
N LEU A 24 14.23 5.73 -9.41
CA LEU A 24 13.70 5.18 -8.17
C LEU A 24 13.13 6.39 -7.41
N PRO A 25 11.83 6.39 -7.06
CA PRO A 25 11.33 7.37 -6.11
C PRO A 25 12.22 7.26 -4.88
N GLN A 26 12.81 8.38 -4.48
CA GLN A 26 13.56 8.42 -3.24
C GLN A 26 12.56 8.05 -2.14
N ILE A 27 12.76 6.87 -1.56
CA ILE A 27 12.07 6.45 -0.35
C ILE A 27 12.58 7.40 0.72
N THR A 28 11.90 8.52 0.91
CA THR A 28 12.05 9.34 2.11
C THR A 28 11.80 8.40 3.27
N PRO A 29 12.76 8.18 4.18
CA PRO A 29 12.52 7.36 5.34
C PRO A 29 11.34 7.98 6.08
N LEU A 30 10.22 7.25 6.14
CA LEU A 30 9.06 7.63 6.92
C LEU A 30 9.55 7.93 8.33
N ARG A 31 9.60 9.22 8.67
CA ARG A 31 10.04 9.66 9.97
C ARG A 31 8.87 9.48 10.92
N PHE A 32 8.64 8.22 11.29
CA PHE A 32 7.79 7.87 12.41
C PHE A 32 8.33 8.68 13.58
N GLN A 33 7.54 9.63 14.09
CA GLN A 33 7.88 10.36 15.30
C GLN A 33 7.67 9.38 16.44
N SER A 34 8.55 8.38 16.54
CA SER A 34 8.43 7.20 17.41
C SER A 34 8.36 7.61 18.87
N THR A 35 7.16 7.99 19.31
CA THR A 35 6.81 7.87 20.70
C THR A 35 6.64 6.39 21.00
N SER A 36 6.92 5.99 22.24
CA SER A 36 6.70 4.62 22.67
C SER A 36 5.23 4.19 22.52
N GLN A 37 4.28 5.14 22.46
CA GLN A 37 2.87 4.83 22.29
C GLN A 37 2.50 4.52 20.84
N GLY A 38 2.89 5.34 19.85
CA GLY A 38 2.48 5.09 18.47
C GLY A 38 3.08 3.82 17.87
N SER A 39 4.29 3.44 18.27
CA SER A 39 4.88 2.14 17.87
C SER A 39 4.12 0.94 18.43
N LEU A 40 3.61 1.03 19.66
CA LEU A 40 2.77 -0.01 20.26
C LEU A 40 1.40 -0.08 19.58
N VAL A 41 0.80 1.07 19.30
CA VAL A 41 -0.46 1.21 18.58
C VAL A 41 -0.37 0.61 17.18
N LEU A 42 0.66 0.96 16.41
CA LEU A 42 0.89 0.42 15.08
C LEU A 42 1.03 -1.10 15.12
N ARG A 43 1.78 -1.62 16.09
CA ARG A 43 1.95 -3.06 16.25
C ARG A 43 0.63 -3.76 16.58
N ARG A 44 -0.20 -3.19 17.47
CA ARG A 44 -1.55 -3.72 17.75
C ARG A 44 -2.41 -3.77 16.50
N LEU A 45 -2.36 -2.72 15.68
CA LEU A 45 -3.08 -2.66 14.41
C LEU A 45 -2.60 -3.76 13.44
N GLN A 46 -1.29 -3.92 13.26
CA GLN A 46 -0.71 -4.96 12.43
C GLN A 46 -1.10 -6.36 12.93
N ASP A 47 -0.96 -6.61 14.23
CA ASP A 47 -1.27 -7.91 14.83
C ASP A 47 -2.78 -8.24 14.67
N ALA A 48 -3.66 -7.27 14.88
CA ALA A 48 -5.11 -7.46 14.72
C ALA A 48 -5.51 -7.72 13.25
N LEU A 49 -4.91 -6.98 12.31
CA LEU A 49 -5.17 -7.18 10.88
C LEU A 49 -4.60 -8.51 10.38
N GLU A 50 -3.45 -8.95 10.88
CA GLU A 50 -2.87 -10.25 10.54
C GLU A 50 -3.68 -11.41 11.15
N GLU A 51 -4.16 -11.27 12.39
CA GLU A 51 -5.11 -12.21 13.01
C GLU A 51 -6.36 -12.37 12.12
N TYR A 52 -6.96 -11.23 11.72
CA TYR A 52 -8.13 -11.23 10.83
C TYR A 52 -7.84 -11.81 9.44
N ARG A 53 -6.70 -11.47 8.83
CA ARG A 53 -6.27 -12.01 7.54
C ARG A 53 -6.06 -13.52 7.61
N SER A 54 -5.42 -14.01 8.66
CA SER A 54 -5.15 -15.44 8.83
C SER A 54 -6.44 -16.27 8.90
N ALA A 55 -7.49 -15.72 9.52
CA ALA A 55 -8.79 -16.36 9.66
C ALA A 55 -9.66 -16.27 8.39
N ASN A 56 -9.68 -15.11 7.71
CA ASN A 56 -10.66 -14.82 6.65
C ASN A 56 -10.05 -14.83 5.23
N TYR A 57 -8.74 -14.61 5.10
CA TYR A 57 -8.01 -14.43 3.85
C TYR A 57 -6.77 -15.35 3.75
N SER A 58 -6.86 -16.53 4.36
CA SER A 58 -5.73 -17.49 4.47
C SER A 58 -5.08 -17.89 3.14
N ARG A 59 -5.84 -17.83 2.05
CA ARG A 59 -5.39 -18.18 0.68
C ARG A 59 -5.00 -16.96 -0.16
N GLU A 60 -5.15 -15.75 0.37
CA GLU A 60 -4.83 -14.53 -0.37
C GLU A 60 -3.43 -14.02 -0.08
N LEU A 61 -2.86 -13.32 -1.06
CA LEU A 61 -1.58 -12.63 -0.90
C LEU A 61 -1.74 -11.50 0.13
N PRO A 62 -0.79 -11.35 1.08
CA PRO A 62 -0.85 -10.27 2.08
C PRO A 62 -0.98 -8.87 1.45
N SER A 63 -0.34 -8.65 0.30
CA SER A 63 -0.41 -7.38 -0.42
C SER A 63 -1.80 -7.08 -1.00
N ARG A 64 -2.61 -8.10 -1.30
CA ARG A 64 -3.99 -7.91 -1.77
C ARG A 64 -4.88 -7.51 -0.61
N PHE A 65 -4.78 -8.23 0.50
CA PHE A 65 -5.49 -7.90 1.74
C PHE A 65 -5.22 -6.46 2.20
N LYS A 66 -3.94 -6.05 2.24
CA LYS A 66 -3.57 -4.67 2.61
C LYS A 66 -4.22 -3.63 1.69
N LYS A 67 -4.20 -3.87 0.37
CA LYS A 67 -4.86 -2.99 -0.59
C LYS A 67 -6.35 -2.87 -0.32
N ASP A 68 -7.03 -3.98 -0.05
CA ASP A 68 -8.47 -3.98 0.20
C ASP A 68 -8.81 -3.20 1.48
N ILE A 69 -8.01 -3.35 2.55
CA ILE A 69 -8.14 -2.54 3.77
C ILE A 69 -7.94 -1.05 3.48
N VAL A 70 -6.89 -0.68 2.74
CA VAL A 70 -6.60 0.72 2.42
C VAL A 70 -7.66 1.32 1.49
N ILE A 71 -8.17 0.56 0.52
CA ILE A 71 -9.27 0.98 -0.35
C ILE A 71 -10.56 1.17 0.46
N ALA A 72 -10.86 0.27 1.39
CA ALA A 72 -12.04 0.40 2.25
C ALA A 72 -11.93 1.58 3.23
N ALA A 73 -10.71 1.92 3.65
CA ALA A 73 -10.45 3.04 4.55
C ALA A 73 -10.39 4.41 3.84
N GLN A 74 -10.29 4.43 2.50
CA GLN A 74 -10.41 5.65 1.72
C GLN A 74 -11.86 6.15 1.77
N THR A 75 -12.05 7.42 2.13
CA THR A 75 -13.37 8.05 2.01
C THR A 75 -13.67 8.32 0.55
N PHE A 76 -14.62 7.57 0.00
CA PHE A 76 -15.26 7.90 -1.27
C PHE A 76 -16.16 9.13 -1.05
N SER A 77 -15.59 10.32 -1.16
CA SER A 77 -16.42 11.53 -1.31
C SER A 77 -17.09 11.45 -2.69
N ALA A 78 -18.41 11.32 -2.69
CA ALA A 78 -19.24 11.15 -3.88
C ALA A 78 -18.86 12.18 -4.97
N GLY A 79 -18.14 11.73 -6.00
CA GLY A 79 -17.82 12.53 -7.20
C GLY A 79 -16.35 12.90 -7.41
N THR A 80 -15.46 12.70 -6.44
CA THR A 80 -14.03 12.98 -6.63
C THR A 80 -13.24 11.68 -6.67
N VAL A 81 -12.65 11.42 -7.83
CA VAL A 81 -11.78 10.27 -8.12
C VAL A 81 -10.72 10.13 -7.02
N ALA A 82 -10.72 8.97 -6.35
CA ALA A 82 -9.63 8.46 -5.52
C ALA A 82 -8.91 9.53 -4.67
N SER A 83 -9.49 9.91 -3.53
CA SER A 83 -8.69 10.55 -2.49
C SER A 83 -7.52 9.61 -2.16
N SER A 84 -6.31 10.00 -2.58
CA SER A 84 -5.05 9.25 -2.35
C SER A 84 -4.61 9.26 -0.88
N VAL A 85 -5.56 9.45 0.02
CA VAL A 85 -5.37 9.62 1.46
C VAL A 85 -6.42 8.83 2.21
N VAL A 86 -6.01 8.26 3.32
CA VAL A 86 -6.85 7.61 4.31
C VAL A 86 -7.12 8.62 5.41
N VAL A 87 -8.36 8.70 5.90
CA VAL A 87 -8.74 9.57 7.03
C VAL A 87 -9.13 8.71 8.23
N THR A 88 -8.99 9.25 9.43
CA THR A 88 -9.25 8.56 10.71
C THR A 88 -10.61 7.85 10.72
N HIS A 89 -11.65 8.55 10.26
CA HIS A 89 -13.01 8.02 10.19
C HIS A 89 -13.11 6.77 9.29
N GLY A 90 -12.44 6.78 8.13
CA GLY A 90 -12.48 5.67 7.19
C GLY A 90 -11.82 4.43 7.78
N LEU A 91 -10.68 4.58 8.45
CA LEU A 91 -10.02 3.45 9.11
C LEU A 91 -10.85 2.88 10.27
N ASN A 92 -11.44 3.75 11.11
CA ASN A 92 -12.34 3.32 12.19
C ASN A 92 -13.53 2.53 11.65
N GLN A 93 -14.14 2.99 10.55
CA GLN A 93 -15.25 2.30 9.91
C GLN A 93 -14.83 0.91 9.38
N VAL A 94 -13.63 0.78 8.81
CA VAL A 94 -13.11 -0.53 8.40
C VAL A 94 -12.96 -1.46 9.60
N LEU A 95 -12.34 -0.99 10.68
CA LEU A 95 -12.14 -1.77 11.91
C LEU A 95 -13.46 -2.23 12.51
N GLU A 96 -14.48 -1.38 12.51
CA GLU A 96 -15.84 -1.72 12.94
C GLU A 96 -16.46 -2.82 12.06
N ASN A 97 -16.36 -2.68 10.73
CA ASN A 97 -16.92 -3.65 9.79
C ASN A 97 -16.28 -5.04 9.90
N ILE A 98 -15.00 -5.12 10.26
CA ILE A 98 -14.27 -6.39 10.45
C ILE A 98 -14.25 -6.86 11.92
N ASN A 99 -15.00 -6.20 12.80
CA ASN A 99 -15.13 -6.50 14.23
C ASN A 99 -13.79 -6.50 14.99
N LEU A 100 -12.91 -5.52 14.71
CA LEU A 100 -11.62 -5.34 15.38
C LEU A 100 -11.60 -4.19 16.40
N GLN A 101 -12.74 -3.54 16.68
CA GLN A 101 -12.82 -2.44 17.66
C GLN A 101 -12.38 -2.82 19.09
N ASP A 102 -12.44 -4.11 19.44
CA ASP A 102 -12.01 -4.59 20.76
C ASP A 102 -10.47 -4.69 20.89
N LYS A 103 -9.77 -4.75 19.74
CA LYS A 103 -8.31 -4.91 19.66
C LYS A 103 -7.59 -3.59 19.41
N VAL A 104 -8.21 -2.72 18.63
CA VAL A 104 -7.69 -1.39 18.28
C VAL A 104 -8.79 -0.37 18.58
N SER A 105 -8.56 0.48 19.58
CA SER A 105 -9.52 1.49 19.99
C SER A 105 -9.49 2.70 19.04
N ALA A 106 -10.57 3.50 19.04
CA ALA A 106 -10.59 4.76 18.30
C ALA A 106 -9.45 5.72 18.73
N GLN A 107 -9.09 5.70 20.01
CA GLN A 107 -7.97 6.49 20.54
C GLN A 107 -6.61 6.00 19.99
N ASP A 108 -6.44 4.69 19.81
CA ASP A 108 -5.24 4.14 19.16
C ASP A 108 -5.15 4.66 17.72
N VAL A 109 -6.27 4.69 16.98
CA VAL A 109 -6.31 5.26 15.63
C VAL A 109 -5.98 6.76 15.64
N ASP A 110 -6.50 7.53 16.60
CA ASP A 110 -6.17 8.97 16.73
C ASP A 110 -4.67 9.19 16.97
N VAL A 111 -4.04 8.40 17.84
CA VAL A 111 -2.59 8.45 18.08
C VAL A 111 -1.82 8.15 16.79
N LEU A 112 -2.24 7.13 16.04
CA LEU A 112 -1.61 6.76 14.78
C LEU A 112 -1.67 7.89 13.75
N PHE A 113 -2.83 8.55 13.62
CA PHE A 113 -3.01 9.69 12.72
C PHE A 113 -2.31 10.96 13.20
N ALA A 114 -2.17 11.16 14.50
CA ALA A 114 -1.37 12.26 15.05
C ALA A 114 0.12 12.10 14.71
N GLU A 115 0.64 10.87 14.71
CA GLU A 115 2.05 10.60 14.40
C GLU A 115 2.35 10.55 12.90
N LEU A 116 1.46 9.95 12.10
CA LEU A 116 1.69 9.71 10.67
C LEU A 116 1.07 10.76 9.75
N GLY A 117 0.03 11.44 10.22
CA GLY A 117 -0.72 12.39 9.41
C GLY A 117 -0.04 13.77 9.31
N GLU A 118 1.16 13.94 9.87
CA GLU A 118 1.91 15.22 9.90
C GLU A 118 1.05 16.44 10.32
N GLY A 119 0.04 16.22 11.18
CA GLY A 119 -0.90 17.27 11.62
C GLY A 119 -2.04 17.60 10.66
N THR A 120 -2.16 16.90 9.52
CA THR A 120 -3.25 17.07 8.54
C THR A 120 -4.49 16.21 8.83
N GLY A 121 -4.37 15.23 9.74
CA GLY A 121 -5.44 14.28 10.03
C GLY A 121 -5.73 13.28 8.91
N ALA A 122 -4.84 13.17 7.92
CA ALA A 122 -4.92 12.23 6.82
C ALA A 122 -3.56 11.59 6.57
N ILE A 123 -3.55 10.31 6.22
CA ILE A 123 -2.34 9.53 5.92
C ILE A 123 -2.35 9.18 4.43
N PRO A 124 -1.30 9.48 3.66
CA PRO A 124 -1.21 9.06 2.27
C PRO A 124 -1.30 7.55 2.12
N VAL A 125 -1.95 7.09 1.04
CA VAL A 125 -2.12 5.65 0.75
C VAL A 125 -0.78 4.91 0.69
N ASP A 126 0.23 5.52 0.07
CA ASP A 126 1.57 4.92 -0.03
C ASP A 126 2.18 4.68 1.35
N VAL A 127 2.00 5.63 2.27
CA VAL A 127 2.46 5.53 3.66
C VAL A 127 1.70 4.43 4.40
N MET A 128 0.37 4.40 4.25
CA MET A 128 -0.46 3.37 4.87
C MET A 128 -0.11 1.96 4.36
N MET A 129 0.20 1.81 3.07
CA MET A 129 0.62 0.54 2.47
C MET A 129 2.01 0.07 2.93
N GLU A 130 2.89 0.99 3.34
CA GLU A 130 4.22 0.67 3.84
C GLU A 130 4.19 0.21 5.32
N ILE A 131 3.26 0.76 6.11
CA ILE A 131 3.16 0.48 7.54
C ILE A 131 2.23 -0.69 7.90
N LEU A 132 1.27 -1.05 7.03
CA LEU A 132 0.44 -2.25 7.19
C LEU A 132 1.22 -3.46 6.69
#